data_AF-A0A951U7F1-F1
#
_entry.id   AF-A0A951U7F1-F1
#
_cell.length_a   1.000
_cell.length_b   1.000
_cell.length_c   1.000
_cell.angle_alpha   90.00
_cell.angle_beta   90.00
_cell.angle_gamma   90.00
#
_symmetry.space_group_name_H-M   'P 1'
#
loop_
_entity.id
_entity.type
_entity.pdbx_description
1 polymer ?
#
loop_
_entity_poly.entity_id
_entity_poly.type
_entity_poly.pdbx_seq_one_letter_code
_entity_poly.pdbx_strand_id
1 'polypeptide(L)'
;MHDPTPDFSVPPEPDVSSEPAHRVSLWEIIAITLGAGLLVAAGLLGLGVKALGNAFNPERAEAIAQSLMRYEVAGGSQGFFGANIGGGKMAAVVSQRRVPASQSESQSPAVELFLARMPLPEAAKTKEKAEPGAESESVPEPVNELFSGFSFSNQDIAAFQIDHTETQQKAFCGTILPVEVSTGLLLPPNGAPALPAVKYELIQPLETESRIVVVSALGANAAEQAEQTFAALKCLDAAL
;
A
#
# COMPACT_ATOMS: atom_id res chain seq x y z
N MET A 1 71.12 -26.43 -68.14
CA MET A 1 71.31 -27.41 -67.07
C MET A 1 70.12 -27.27 -66.14
N HIS A 2 69.28 -28.30 -66.05
CA HIS A 2 67.98 -28.27 -65.41
C HIS A 2 68.11 -28.20 -63.88
N ASP A 3 67.40 -27.25 -63.30
CA ASP A 3 67.23 -27.06 -61.88
C ASP A 3 65.98 -27.86 -61.44
N PRO A 4 66.07 -28.81 -60.49
CA PRO A 4 64.94 -29.61 -60.06
C PRO A 4 64.05 -28.80 -59.10
N THR A 5 62.80 -28.57 -59.49
CA THR A 5 61.78 -27.99 -58.61
C THR A 5 61.50 -28.92 -57.41
N PRO A 6 61.48 -28.41 -56.17
CA PRO A 6 61.12 -29.19 -54.99
C PRO A 6 59.60 -29.47 -54.95
N ASP A 7 59.28 -30.73 -54.73
CA ASP A 7 57.92 -31.24 -54.52
C ASP A 7 57.45 -30.92 -53.09
N PHE A 8 56.59 -29.91 -52.96
CA PHE A 8 55.94 -29.55 -51.70
C PHE A 8 54.69 -30.42 -51.51
N SER A 9 54.89 -31.64 -51.02
CA SER A 9 53.80 -32.47 -50.50
C SER A 9 53.22 -31.82 -49.23
N VAL A 10 52.02 -31.25 -49.36
CA VAL A 10 51.25 -30.64 -48.26
C VAL A 10 50.87 -31.74 -47.25
N PRO A 11 51.14 -31.59 -45.94
CA PRO A 11 50.72 -32.57 -44.95
C PRO A 11 49.18 -32.60 -44.85
N PRO A 12 48.56 -33.79 -44.66
CA PRO A 12 47.12 -33.90 -44.52
C PRO A 12 46.62 -33.11 -43.30
N GLU A 13 45.57 -32.31 -43.50
CA GLU A 13 44.92 -31.55 -42.43
C GLU A 13 44.44 -32.49 -41.31
N PRO A 14 44.53 -32.07 -40.04
CA PRO A 14 44.00 -32.84 -38.92
C PRO A 14 42.48 -32.98 -39.07
N ASP A 15 42.03 -34.23 -39.11
CA ASP A 15 40.63 -34.63 -39.17
C ASP A 15 39.88 -34.03 -37.98
N VAL A 16 39.11 -32.96 -38.22
CA VAL A 16 38.28 -32.27 -37.24
C VAL A 16 37.18 -33.25 -36.84
N SER A 17 37.50 -34.03 -35.81
CA SER A 17 36.65 -35.06 -35.23
C SER A 17 35.36 -34.44 -34.72
N SER A 18 34.31 -34.53 -35.55
CA SER A 18 32.88 -34.60 -35.20
C SER A 18 32.51 -34.05 -33.82
N GLU A 19 32.10 -32.77 -33.80
CA GLU A 19 31.31 -32.23 -32.69
C GLU A 19 30.14 -33.18 -32.39
N PRO A 20 29.93 -33.61 -31.14
CA PRO A 20 28.76 -34.38 -30.79
C PRO A 20 27.54 -33.48 -30.98
N ALA A 21 26.77 -33.74 -32.03
CA ALA A 21 25.46 -33.14 -32.25
C ALA A 21 24.50 -33.59 -31.14
N HIS A 22 24.56 -32.94 -29.99
CA HIS A 22 23.68 -33.20 -28.88
C HIS A 22 22.26 -32.77 -29.29
N ARG A 23 21.46 -33.73 -29.73
CA ARG A 23 20.06 -33.50 -30.07
C ARG A 23 19.27 -33.28 -28.79
N VAL A 24 19.04 -32.02 -28.47
CA VAL A 24 18.20 -31.61 -27.34
C VAL A 24 16.80 -32.23 -27.54
N SER A 25 16.37 -33.06 -26.60
CA SER A 25 15.07 -33.72 -26.66
C SER A 25 13.97 -32.72 -26.35
N LEU A 26 12.82 -32.82 -27.00
CA LEU A 26 11.66 -31.93 -26.74
C LEU A 26 11.24 -31.97 -25.25
N TRP A 27 11.47 -33.10 -24.58
CA TRP A 27 11.26 -33.25 -23.14
C TRP A 27 12.21 -32.44 -22.27
N GLU A 28 13.46 -32.26 -22.70
CA GLU A 28 14.45 -31.43 -21.99
C GLU A 28 14.03 -29.96 -22.04
N ILE A 29 13.52 -29.49 -23.17
CA ILE A 29 13.00 -28.12 -23.31
C ILE A 29 11.80 -27.89 -22.38
N ILE A 30 10.86 -28.84 -22.32
CA ILE A 30 9.71 -28.76 -21.41
C ILE A 30 10.19 -28.74 -19.95
N ALA A 31 11.12 -29.63 -19.57
CA ALA A 31 11.64 -29.70 -18.21
C ALA A 31 12.38 -28.42 -17.80
N ILE A 32 13.21 -27.86 -18.68
CA ILE A 32 13.93 -26.60 -18.44
C ILE A 32 12.93 -25.45 -18.28
N THR A 33 11.93 -25.36 -19.16
CA THR A 33 10.93 -24.27 -19.10
C THR A 33 10.08 -24.36 -17.84
N LEU A 34 9.64 -25.56 -17.47
CA LEU A 34 8.90 -25.80 -16.23
C LEU A 34 9.75 -25.47 -15.00
N GLY A 35 11.01 -25.92 -14.98
CA GLY A 35 11.96 -25.63 -13.91
C GLY A 35 12.21 -24.13 -13.76
N ALA A 36 12.44 -23.42 -14.87
CA ALA A 36 12.61 -21.96 -14.87
C ALA A 36 11.34 -21.26 -14.36
N GLY A 37 10.17 -21.66 -14.84
CA GLY A 37 8.88 -21.10 -14.39
C GLY A 37 8.65 -21.29 -12.89
N LEU A 38 8.93 -22.48 -12.37
CA LEU A 38 8.84 -22.77 -10.94
C LEU A 38 9.83 -21.94 -10.11
N LEU A 39 11.06 -21.74 -10.60
CA LEU A 39 12.04 -20.88 -9.94
C LEU A 39 11.59 -19.41 -9.89
N VAL A 40 11.05 -18.88 -10.97
CA VAL A 40 10.50 -17.51 -10.98
C VAL A 40 9.33 -17.41 -10.00
N ALA A 41 8.40 -18.37 -10.02
CA ALA A 41 7.27 -18.39 -9.09
C ALA A 41 7.73 -18.45 -7.63
N ALA A 42 8.67 -19.33 -7.30
CA ALA A 42 9.24 -19.43 -5.96
C ALA A 42 9.97 -18.14 -5.55
N GLY A 43 10.72 -17.52 -6.46
CA GLY A 43 11.39 -16.23 -6.23
C GLY A 43 10.40 -15.12 -5.91
N LEU A 44 9.33 -14.99 -6.69
CA LEU A 44 8.27 -14.00 -6.47
C LEU A 44 7.52 -14.24 -5.16
N LEU A 45 7.20 -15.50 -4.84
CA LEU A 45 6.58 -15.86 -3.55
C LEU A 45 7.47 -15.48 -2.37
N GLY A 46 8.78 -15.77 -2.44
CA GLY A 46 9.73 -15.42 -1.40
C GLY A 46 9.86 -13.90 -1.19
N LEU A 47 9.87 -13.13 -2.28
CA LEU A 47 9.84 -11.67 -2.23
C LEU A 47 8.54 -11.14 -1.63
N GLY A 48 7.40 -11.72 -2.01
CA GLY A 48 6.07 -11.36 -1.51
C GLY A 48 5.96 -11.55 0.01
N VAL A 49 6.35 -12.72 0.52
CA VAL A 49 6.33 -13.00 1.97
C VAL A 49 7.22 -12.03 2.74
N LYS A 50 8.41 -11.70 2.22
CA LYS A 50 9.31 -10.73 2.86
C LYS A 50 8.76 -9.30 2.81
N ALA A 51 8.13 -8.92 1.71
CA ALA A 51 7.48 -7.62 1.59
C ALA A 51 6.34 -7.49 2.60
N LEU A 52 5.50 -8.51 2.76
CA LEU A 52 4.43 -8.55 3.76
C LEU A 52 4.99 -8.51 5.18
N GLY A 53 5.97 -9.36 5.51
CA GLY A 53 6.57 -9.36 6.86
C GLY A 53 7.20 -8.02 7.23
N ASN A 54 7.78 -7.31 6.25
CA ASN A 54 8.29 -5.96 6.43
C ASN A 54 7.17 -4.93 6.60
N ALA A 55 6.06 -5.09 5.87
CA ALA A 55 4.93 -4.18 5.92
C ALA A 55 4.18 -4.25 7.24
N PHE A 56 4.07 -5.43 7.84
CA PHE A 56 3.42 -5.65 9.14
C PHE A 56 4.39 -5.61 10.33
N ASN A 57 5.60 -5.08 10.14
CA ASN A 57 6.51 -4.85 11.25
C ASN A 57 6.06 -3.60 12.04
N PRO A 58 5.73 -3.72 13.34
CA PRO A 58 5.08 -2.64 14.09
C PRO A 58 5.99 -1.42 14.28
N GLU A 59 7.27 -1.62 14.57
CA GLU A 59 8.23 -0.53 14.75
C GLU A 59 8.42 0.26 13.45
N ARG A 60 8.53 -0.46 12.33
CA ARG A 60 8.67 0.15 11.01
C ARG A 60 7.40 0.89 10.59
N ALA A 61 6.22 0.30 10.83
CA ALA A 61 4.93 0.93 10.55
C ALA A 61 4.77 2.24 11.34
N GLU A 62 5.07 2.23 12.63
CA GLU A 62 5.06 3.42 13.49
C GLU A 62 6.04 4.49 12.98
N ALA A 63 7.26 4.08 12.61
CA ALA A 63 8.27 5.00 12.08
C ALA A 63 7.86 5.62 10.74
N ILE A 64 7.20 4.86 9.86
CA ILE A 64 6.65 5.41 8.61
C ILE A 64 5.55 6.41 8.92
N ALA A 65 4.61 6.06 9.81
CA ALA A 65 3.54 6.97 10.25
C ALA A 65 4.10 8.27 10.84
N GLN A 66 5.08 8.19 11.75
CA GLN A 66 5.76 9.35 12.34
C GLN A 66 6.52 10.19 11.30
N SER A 67 7.00 9.56 10.22
CA SER A 67 7.63 10.27 9.09
C SER A 67 6.65 10.96 8.14
N LEU A 68 5.36 10.62 8.24
CA LEU A 68 4.27 11.27 7.50
C LEU A 68 3.69 12.44 8.28
N MET A 69 3.47 12.24 9.59
CA MET A 69 2.78 13.19 10.45
C MET A 69 3.16 12.96 11.91
N ARG A 70 3.16 14.03 12.73
CA ARG A 70 3.16 13.87 14.18
C ARG A 70 1.71 13.65 14.63
N TYR A 71 1.51 12.68 15.51
CA TYR A 71 0.18 12.34 16.04
C TYR A 71 0.30 11.90 17.49
N GLU A 72 -0.84 11.86 18.18
CA GLU A 72 -0.97 11.31 19.51
C GLU A 72 -2.29 10.52 19.57
N VAL A 73 -2.22 9.25 20.00
CA VAL A 73 -3.38 8.41 20.23
C VAL A 73 -3.51 8.18 21.74
N ALA A 74 -4.69 8.44 22.30
CA ALA A 74 -4.92 8.30 23.72
C ALA A 74 -4.62 6.86 24.21
N GLY A 75 -3.75 6.73 25.21
CA GLY A 75 -3.29 5.43 25.71
C GLY A 75 -2.18 4.78 24.90
N GLY A 76 -1.56 5.51 23.95
CA GLY A 76 -0.45 5.05 23.14
C GLY A 76 -0.88 4.32 21.86
N SER A 77 0.03 4.31 20.90
CA SER A 77 -0.11 3.66 19.59
C SER A 77 0.88 2.52 19.41
N GLN A 78 0.58 1.67 18.44
CA GLN A 78 1.50 0.68 17.88
C GLN A 78 1.27 0.61 16.38
N GLY A 79 2.36 0.56 15.61
CA GLY A 79 2.28 0.37 14.17
C GLY A 79 1.62 -0.97 13.82
N PHE A 80 0.73 -0.94 12.84
CA PHE A 80 0.02 -2.11 12.34
C PHE A 80 0.50 -2.47 10.94
N PHE A 81 0.58 -1.48 10.06
CA PHE A 81 0.97 -1.65 8.66
C PHE A 81 1.81 -0.45 8.20
N GLY A 82 2.80 -0.66 7.34
CA GLY A 82 3.61 0.40 6.78
C GLY A 82 4.36 -0.01 5.52
N ALA A 83 4.13 0.69 4.41
CA ALA A 83 4.73 0.37 3.13
C ALA A 83 5.20 1.63 2.37
N ASN A 84 6.25 1.43 1.55
CA ASN A 84 6.71 2.42 0.57
C ASN A 84 6.49 1.82 -0.82
N ILE A 85 5.60 2.39 -1.63
CA ILE A 85 5.20 1.85 -2.94
C ILE A 85 5.22 2.98 -3.97
N GLY A 86 6.03 2.84 -5.02
CA GLY A 86 6.04 3.78 -6.15
C GLY A 86 6.31 5.25 -5.77
N GLY A 87 7.15 5.49 -4.77
CA GLY A 87 7.42 6.83 -4.22
C GLY A 87 6.39 7.30 -3.19
N GLY A 88 5.24 6.61 -3.08
CA GLY A 88 4.27 6.80 -2.02
C GLY A 88 4.70 6.14 -0.71
N LYS A 89 4.17 6.66 0.39
CA LYS A 89 4.32 6.13 1.75
C LYS A 89 2.94 5.96 2.36
N MET A 90 2.71 4.86 3.04
CA MET A 90 1.45 4.59 3.75
C MET A 90 1.74 3.87 5.05
N ALA A 91 0.98 4.17 6.09
CA ALA A 91 1.05 3.49 7.36
C ALA A 91 -0.28 3.53 8.11
N ALA A 92 -0.57 2.46 8.84
CA ALA A 92 -1.65 2.37 9.81
C ALA A 92 -1.06 2.14 11.19
N VAL A 93 -1.58 2.84 12.19
CA VAL A 93 -1.27 2.65 13.60
C VAL A 93 -2.57 2.42 14.36
N VAL A 94 -2.50 1.58 15.39
CA VAL A 94 -3.66 1.22 16.21
C VAL A 94 -3.40 1.60 17.66
N SER A 95 -4.46 1.93 18.40
CA SER A 95 -4.36 2.17 19.82
C SER A 95 -3.98 0.89 20.57
N GLN A 96 -3.12 1.02 21.58
CA GLN A 96 -2.82 -0.10 22.48
C GLN A 96 -4.02 -0.47 23.34
N ARG A 97 -4.88 0.52 23.65
CA ARG A 97 -6.18 0.29 24.28
C ARG A 97 -7.07 -0.49 23.34
N ARG A 98 -7.68 -1.56 23.85
CA ARG A 98 -8.62 -2.39 23.11
C ARG A 98 -10.04 -2.26 23.66
N VAL A 99 -11.02 -2.41 22.78
CA VAL A 99 -12.43 -2.51 23.15
C VAL A 99 -12.78 -3.98 23.29
N PRO A 100 -13.30 -4.43 24.45
CA PRO A 100 -13.71 -5.81 24.61
C PRO A 100 -14.92 -6.09 23.72
N ALA A 101 -14.76 -6.94 22.71
CA ALA A 101 -15.88 -7.61 22.07
C ALA A 101 -16.41 -8.62 23.07
N SER A 102 -17.67 -8.48 23.50
CA SER A 102 -18.16 -9.00 24.78
C SER A 102 -18.00 -10.51 25.03
N GLN A 103 -17.61 -11.34 24.05
CA GLN A 103 -17.42 -12.79 24.22
C GLN A 103 -16.33 -13.43 23.33
N SER A 104 -15.50 -12.64 22.64
CA SER A 104 -14.47 -13.18 21.72
C SER A 104 -13.07 -12.69 22.10
N GLU A 105 -12.07 -13.57 22.02
CA GLU A 105 -10.65 -13.22 22.24
C GLU A 105 -10.12 -12.16 21.24
N SER A 106 -10.88 -11.87 20.18
CA SER A 106 -10.56 -10.79 19.24
C SER A 106 -10.91 -9.43 19.85
N GLN A 107 -9.89 -8.75 20.39
CA GLN A 107 -10.03 -7.39 20.90
C GLN A 107 -9.72 -6.37 19.80
N SER A 108 -10.72 -5.60 19.37
CA SER A 108 -10.54 -4.54 18.37
C SER A 108 -9.83 -3.33 18.99
N PRO A 109 -8.95 -2.64 18.24
CA PRO A 109 -8.38 -1.38 18.71
C PRO A 109 -9.49 -0.34 18.90
N ALA A 110 -9.37 0.50 19.93
CA ALA A 110 -10.32 1.58 20.17
C ALA A 110 -10.18 2.69 19.11
N VAL A 111 -8.96 2.94 18.64
CA VAL A 111 -8.68 3.91 17.58
C VAL A 111 -7.70 3.30 16.57
N GLU A 112 -7.91 3.61 15.31
CA GLU A 112 -7.01 3.32 14.22
C GLU A 112 -6.77 4.60 13.42
N LEU A 113 -5.51 4.89 13.13
CA LEU A 113 -5.09 6.03 12.33
C LEU A 113 -4.34 5.50 11.11
N PHE A 114 -4.86 5.82 9.93
CA PHE A 114 -4.18 5.60 8.67
C PHE A 114 -3.70 6.92 8.08
N LEU A 115 -2.47 6.89 7.59
CA LEU A 115 -1.80 8.00 6.94
C LEU A 115 -1.23 7.51 5.62
N ALA A 116 -1.48 8.24 4.54
CA ALA A 116 -0.79 8.02 3.28
C ALA A 116 -0.38 9.33 2.62
N ARG A 117 0.69 9.23 1.84
CA ARG A 117 1.25 10.28 1.01
C ARG A 117 1.59 9.67 -0.34
N MET A 118 0.85 10.06 -1.37
CA MET A 118 0.95 9.48 -2.70
C MET A 118 1.37 10.56 -3.69
N PRO A 119 2.38 10.32 -4.57
CA PRO A 119 2.72 11.28 -5.60
C PRO A 119 1.56 11.47 -6.56
N LEU A 120 1.31 12.72 -6.99
CA LEU A 120 0.32 12.99 -8.02
C LEU A 120 0.90 12.63 -9.40
N PRO A 121 0.16 11.89 -10.24
CA PRO A 121 0.60 11.59 -11.61
C PRO A 121 0.75 12.91 -12.38
N GLU A 122 1.82 13.03 -13.19
CA GLU A 122 2.14 14.28 -13.92
C GLU A 122 0.99 14.77 -14.82
N ALA A 123 0.13 13.88 -15.31
CA ALA A 123 -1.06 14.22 -16.08
C ALA A 123 -2.07 15.09 -15.30
N ALA A 124 -2.10 14.99 -13.97
CA ALA A 124 -2.94 15.85 -13.12
C ALA A 124 -2.40 17.27 -12.99
N LYS A 125 -1.08 17.47 -13.17
CA LYS A 125 -0.42 18.79 -13.09
C LYS A 125 -0.70 19.67 -14.32
N THR A 126 -1.03 19.06 -15.45
CA THR A 126 -1.21 19.77 -16.73
C THR A 126 -2.64 20.29 -16.95
N LYS A 127 -3.62 19.84 -16.15
CA LYS A 127 -5.03 20.25 -16.31
C LYS A 127 -5.29 21.72 -15.95
N GLU A 128 -4.37 22.41 -15.27
CA GLU A 128 -4.48 23.85 -15.01
C GLU A 128 -4.15 24.74 -16.24
N LYS A 129 -3.65 24.13 -17.33
CA LYS A 129 -3.39 24.82 -18.62
C LYS A 129 -4.30 24.37 -19.76
N ALA A 130 -5.29 23.52 -19.50
CA ALA A 130 -6.21 23.07 -20.55
C ALA A 130 -7.14 24.23 -20.97
N GLU A 131 -7.15 24.53 -22.27
CA GLU A 131 -7.94 25.60 -22.89
C GLU A 131 -9.45 25.45 -22.58
N PRO A 132 -10.18 26.57 -22.42
CA PRO A 132 -11.61 26.56 -22.17
C PRO A 132 -12.35 26.07 -23.42
N GLY A 133 -12.61 24.76 -23.50
CA GLY A 133 -13.35 24.16 -24.63
C GLY A 133 -13.09 22.67 -24.87
N ALA A 134 -12.06 22.07 -24.27
CA ALA A 134 -11.87 20.63 -24.32
C ALA A 134 -12.89 19.95 -23.40
N GLU A 135 -13.77 19.12 -23.97
CA GLU A 135 -14.69 18.26 -23.23
C GLU A 135 -13.89 17.48 -22.18
N SER A 136 -14.13 17.82 -20.92
CA SER A 136 -13.38 17.28 -19.79
C SER A 136 -13.73 15.80 -19.67
N GLU A 137 -12.90 14.93 -20.26
CA GLU A 137 -12.86 13.53 -19.85
C GLU A 137 -12.64 13.54 -18.34
N SER A 138 -13.69 13.14 -17.63
CA SER A 138 -13.69 13.00 -16.18
C SER A 138 -12.51 12.11 -15.85
N VAL A 139 -11.47 12.69 -15.25
CA VAL A 139 -10.38 11.87 -14.70
C VAL A 139 -11.07 10.90 -13.75
N PRO A 140 -10.93 9.58 -13.95
CA PRO A 140 -11.52 8.63 -13.04
C PRO A 140 -11.04 9.03 -11.65
N GLU A 141 -11.99 9.39 -10.77
CA GLU A 141 -11.68 9.61 -9.37
C GLU A 141 -10.90 8.38 -8.92
N PRO A 142 -9.71 8.55 -8.31
CA PRO A 142 -8.92 7.42 -7.87
C PRO A 142 -9.83 6.58 -6.98
N VAL A 143 -10.21 5.41 -7.48
CA VAL A 143 -11.22 4.59 -6.83
C VAL A 143 -10.62 4.19 -5.48
N ASN A 144 -11.08 4.81 -4.41
CA ASN A 144 -10.64 4.58 -3.03
C ASN A 144 -11.12 3.21 -2.52
N GLU A 145 -11.20 2.19 -3.37
CA GLU A 145 -11.62 0.84 -2.96
C GLU A 145 -10.66 0.22 -1.94
N LEU A 146 -9.39 0.65 -1.93
CA LEU A 146 -8.43 0.29 -0.88
C LEU A 146 -8.79 0.87 0.50
N PHE A 147 -9.62 1.90 0.55
CA PHE A 147 -9.98 2.67 1.75
C PHE A 147 -11.49 2.71 2.01
N SER A 148 -12.30 2.00 1.23
CA SER A 148 -13.76 1.98 1.35
C SER A 148 -14.26 1.17 2.54
N GLY A 149 -13.39 0.36 3.15
CA GLY A 149 -13.66 -0.31 4.43
C GLY A 149 -13.66 0.67 5.62
N PHE A 150 -14.20 0.24 6.76
CA PHE A 150 -14.19 1.05 7.98
C PHE A 150 -12.81 1.18 8.61
N SER A 151 -11.98 0.13 8.52
CA SER A 151 -10.70 0.03 9.21
C SER A 151 -9.80 -0.98 8.49
N PHE A 152 -8.49 -0.76 8.51
CA PHE A 152 -7.48 -1.70 8.01
C PHE A 152 -7.44 -3.00 8.82
N SER A 153 -7.76 -2.93 10.12
CA SER A 153 -7.86 -4.13 10.95
C SER A 153 -9.18 -4.90 10.77
N ASN A 154 -10.23 -4.24 10.27
CA ASN A 154 -11.52 -4.87 9.94
C ASN A 154 -11.89 -4.61 8.48
N GLN A 155 -11.30 -5.41 7.58
CA GLN A 155 -11.48 -5.28 6.12
C GLN A 155 -12.82 -5.80 5.60
N ASP A 156 -13.66 -6.37 6.46
CA ASP A 156 -15.00 -6.77 6.04
C ASP A 156 -15.87 -5.52 5.88
N ILE A 157 -16.07 -5.11 4.63
CA ILE A 157 -16.88 -3.94 4.25
C ILE A 157 -18.33 -4.11 4.74
N ALA A 158 -18.82 -5.36 4.86
CA ALA A 158 -20.17 -5.63 5.35
C ALA A 158 -20.30 -5.43 6.88
N ALA A 159 -19.19 -5.27 7.60
CA ALA A 159 -19.21 -5.11 9.04
C ALA A 159 -19.56 -3.68 9.48
N PHE A 160 -19.39 -2.65 8.66
CA PHE A 160 -19.71 -1.27 9.07
C PHE A 160 -21.00 -0.77 8.43
N GLN A 161 -22.03 -0.62 9.26
CA GLN A 161 -23.30 -0.04 8.87
C GLN A 161 -23.25 1.46 9.13
N ILE A 162 -23.15 2.24 8.06
CA ILE A 162 -23.17 3.71 8.10
C ILE A 162 -24.62 4.15 8.35
N ASP A 163 -24.82 4.88 9.44
CA ASP A 163 -26.11 5.51 9.75
C ASP A 163 -26.19 6.91 9.12
N HIS A 164 -25.08 7.65 9.17
CA HIS A 164 -25.00 9.04 8.72
C HIS A 164 -23.60 9.38 8.22
N THR A 165 -23.55 10.17 7.15
CA THR A 165 -22.33 10.77 6.62
C THR A 165 -22.55 12.26 6.42
N GLU A 166 -21.63 13.08 6.88
CA GLU A 166 -21.62 14.52 6.66
C GLU A 166 -20.22 15.04 6.40
N THR A 167 -20.12 16.18 5.73
CA THR A 167 -18.85 16.88 5.54
C THR A 167 -18.75 18.03 6.54
N GLN A 168 -17.72 18.01 7.39
CA GLN A 168 -17.45 19.05 8.38
C GLN A 168 -16.19 19.84 8.00
N GLN A 169 -16.19 21.15 8.23
CA GLN A 169 -15.00 21.98 8.07
C GLN A 169 -14.14 21.90 9.33
N LYS A 170 -12.98 21.24 9.26
CA LYS A 170 -12.08 21.07 10.41
C LYS A 170 -10.70 21.65 10.14
N ALA A 171 -10.05 22.13 11.20
CA ALA A 171 -8.67 22.59 11.12
C ALA A 171 -7.74 21.38 10.97
N PHE A 172 -6.86 21.43 9.97
CA PHE A 172 -5.85 20.42 9.70
C PHE A 172 -4.59 21.12 9.22
N CYS A 173 -3.50 20.96 9.97
CA CYS A 173 -2.20 21.55 9.62
C CYS A 173 -2.21 23.07 9.33
N GLY A 174 -3.04 23.82 10.05
CA GLY A 174 -3.13 25.28 9.93
C GLY A 174 -4.09 25.78 8.85
N THR A 175 -4.73 24.89 8.09
CA THR A 175 -5.79 25.22 7.13
C THR A 175 -7.13 24.61 7.54
N ILE A 176 -8.24 25.16 7.07
CA ILE A 176 -9.56 24.55 7.26
C ILE A 176 -9.87 23.72 6.01
N LEU A 177 -10.13 22.43 6.19
CA LEU A 177 -10.40 21.50 5.11
C LEU A 177 -11.71 20.75 5.35
N PRO A 178 -12.41 20.33 4.27
CA PRO A 178 -13.56 19.45 4.38
C PRO A 178 -13.10 18.06 4.83
N VAL A 179 -13.67 17.58 5.92
CA VAL A 179 -13.48 16.22 6.45
C VAL A 179 -14.81 15.49 6.35
N GLU A 180 -14.81 14.34 5.69
CA GLU A 180 -15.98 13.46 5.69
C GLU A 180 -16.03 12.71 7.02
N VAL A 181 -17.14 12.83 7.73
CA VAL A 181 -17.41 12.18 9.00
C VAL A 181 -18.54 11.18 8.79
N SER A 182 -18.22 9.89 8.92
CA SER A 182 -19.21 8.81 8.88
C SER A 182 -19.42 8.27 10.29
N THR A 183 -20.67 8.17 10.73
CA THR A 183 -21.06 7.57 12.01
C THR A 183 -21.94 6.37 11.77
N GLY A 184 -21.81 5.34 12.61
CA GLY A 184 -22.66 4.17 12.53
C GLY A 184 -22.29 3.10 13.53
N LEU A 185 -22.47 1.85 13.12
CA LEU A 185 -22.22 0.67 13.95
C LEU A 185 -21.28 -0.30 13.24
N LEU A 186 -20.26 -0.77 13.95
CA LEU A 186 -19.47 -1.92 13.55
C LEU A 186 -20.13 -3.19 14.10
N LEU A 187 -20.45 -4.13 13.23
CA LEU A 187 -20.95 -5.46 13.52
C LEU A 187 -19.76 -6.43 13.57
N PRO A 188 -19.26 -6.81 14.77
CA PRO A 188 -18.14 -7.73 14.84
C PRO A 188 -18.58 -9.13 14.37
N PRO A 189 -17.64 -9.96 13.89
CA PRO A 189 -17.95 -11.32 13.51
C PRO A 189 -18.49 -12.13 14.70
N ASN A 190 -19.19 -13.22 14.41
CA ASN A 190 -19.73 -14.18 15.40
C ASN A 190 -20.88 -13.65 16.28
N GLY A 191 -21.62 -12.64 15.80
CA GLY A 191 -22.83 -12.16 16.48
C GLY A 191 -22.56 -11.44 17.79
N ALA A 192 -21.33 -10.94 18.00
CA ALA A 192 -21.04 -10.05 19.10
C ALA A 192 -21.87 -8.75 18.98
N PRO A 193 -22.13 -8.05 20.10
CA PRO A 193 -22.89 -6.81 20.07
C PRO A 193 -22.26 -5.79 19.13
N ALA A 194 -23.12 -5.07 18.39
CA ALA A 194 -22.71 -3.95 17.57
C ALA A 194 -22.00 -2.89 18.43
N LEU A 195 -20.91 -2.34 17.91
CA LEU A 195 -20.13 -1.30 18.56
C LEU A 195 -20.35 0.04 17.85
N PRO A 196 -20.62 1.13 18.59
CA PRO A 196 -20.62 2.46 17.99
C PRO A 196 -19.28 2.74 17.32
N ALA A 197 -19.35 3.32 16.13
CA ALA A 197 -18.22 3.45 15.23
C ALA A 197 -18.26 4.81 14.52
N VAL A 198 -17.10 5.45 14.41
CA VAL A 198 -16.96 6.76 13.76
C VAL A 198 -15.71 6.75 12.88
N LYS A 199 -15.83 7.25 11.65
CA LYS A 199 -14.75 7.37 10.66
C LYS A 199 -14.61 8.83 10.24
N TYR A 200 -13.40 9.36 10.29
CA TYR A 200 -13.03 10.67 9.75
C TYR A 200 -12.13 10.42 8.56
N GLU A 201 -12.46 10.98 7.40
CA GLU A 201 -11.68 10.85 6.18
C GLU A 201 -11.36 12.23 5.62
N LEU A 202 -10.07 12.46 5.38
CA LEU A 202 -9.55 13.70 4.81
C LEU A 202 -8.60 13.36 3.66
N ILE A 203 -8.82 14.00 2.53
CA ILE A 203 -7.92 13.99 1.38
C ILE A 203 -7.47 15.42 1.13
N GLN A 204 -6.18 15.69 1.29
CA GLN A 204 -5.58 16.98 1.01
C GLN A 204 -4.69 16.86 -0.24
N PRO A 205 -5.14 17.36 -1.40
CA PRO A 205 -4.26 17.51 -2.55
C PRO A 205 -3.24 18.64 -2.27
N LEU A 206 -1.98 18.37 -2.59
CA LEU A 206 -0.87 19.34 -2.61
C LEU A 206 -0.30 19.41 -4.03
N GLU A 207 0.65 20.30 -4.29
CA GLU A 207 1.18 20.53 -5.65
C GLU A 207 1.79 19.27 -6.31
N THR A 208 2.41 18.40 -5.52
CA THR A 208 3.16 17.24 -6.03
C THR A 208 2.71 15.90 -5.46
N GLU A 209 1.85 15.92 -4.43
CA GLU A 209 1.41 14.75 -3.69
C GLU A 209 0.00 14.94 -3.15
N SER A 210 -0.66 13.85 -2.83
CA SER A 210 -1.90 13.85 -2.03
C SER A 210 -1.63 13.24 -0.68
N ARG A 211 -2.16 13.86 0.37
CA ARG A 211 -2.17 13.30 1.72
C ARG A 211 -3.55 12.75 2.02
N ILE A 212 -3.59 11.53 2.54
CA ILE A 212 -4.82 10.87 2.96
C ILE A 212 -4.68 10.58 4.44
N VAL A 213 -5.69 10.97 5.21
CA VAL A 213 -5.79 10.71 6.64
C VAL A 213 -7.14 10.07 6.90
N VAL A 214 -7.12 8.90 7.54
CA VAL A 214 -8.33 8.24 8.02
C VAL A 214 -8.18 7.95 9.50
N VAL A 215 -9.13 8.42 10.30
CA VAL A 215 -9.23 8.10 11.74
C VAL A 215 -10.50 7.31 11.96
N SER A 216 -10.37 6.08 12.43
CA SER A 216 -11.51 5.21 12.77
C SER A 216 -11.49 4.94 14.27
N ALA A 217 -12.62 5.11 14.94
CA ALA A 217 -12.74 4.86 16.38
C ALA A 217 -13.95 3.99 16.69
N LEU A 218 -13.83 3.19 17.75
CA LEU A 218 -14.80 2.18 18.17
C LEU A 218 -15.17 2.30 19.65
N GLY A 219 -16.42 1.94 19.96
CA GLY A 219 -16.96 1.88 21.31
C GLY A 219 -17.73 3.13 21.73
N ALA A 220 -18.18 3.16 22.98
CA ALA A 220 -19.08 4.21 23.50
C ALA A 220 -18.54 5.64 23.36
N ASN A 221 -17.20 5.80 23.33
CA ASN A 221 -16.53 7.10 23.21
C ASN A 221 -15.88 7.30 21.82
N ALA A 222 -16.32 6.56 20.80
CA ALA A 222 -15.72 6.60 19.46
C ALA A 222 -15.61 8.02 18.89
N ALA A 223 -16.70 8.80 18.97
CA ALA A 223 -16.72 10.17 18.45
C ALA A 223 -15.68 11.08 19.14
N GLU A 224 -15.60 11.03 20.47
CA GLU A 224 -14.64 11.82 21.24
C GLU A 224 -13.19 11.41 20.94
N GLN A 225 -12.93 10.10 20.87
CA GLN A 225 -11.58 9.58 20.60
C GLN A 225 -11.12 9.88 19.17
N ALA A 226 -12.01 9.79 18.18
CA ALA A 226 -11.73 10.17 16.81
C ALA A 226 -11.40 11.67 16.72
N GLU A 227 -12.21 12.52 17.35
CA GLU A 227 -11.99 13.97 17.38
C GLU A 227 -10.66 14.33 18.04
N GLN A 228 -10.36 13.75 19.21
CA GLN A 228 -9.09 13.99 19.91
C GLN A 228 -7.89 13.56 19.07
N THR A 229 -7.97 12.38 18.44
CA THR A 229 -6.88 11.87 17.58
C THR A 229 -6.69 12.75 16.36
N PHE A 230 -7.78 13.16 15.71
CA PHE A 230 -7.74 14.04 14.54
C PHE A 230 -7.17 15.43 14.90
N ALA A 231 -7.60 16.03 16.01
CA ALA A 231 -7.11 17.31 16.48
C ALA A 231 -5.63 17.27 16.92
N ALA A 232 -5.11 16.10 17.31
CA ALA A 232 -3.70 15.92 17.66
C ALA A 232 -2.76 15.81 16.45
N LEU A 233 -3.30 15.68 15.23
CA LEU A 233 -2.51 15.57 14.01
C LEU A 233 -1.78 16.89 13.70
N LYS A 234 -0.47 16.79 13.47
CA LYS A 234 0.37 17.91 13.06
C LYS A 234 1.22 17.51 11.86
N CYS A 235 1.08 18.25 10.77
CA CYS A 235 1.97 18.09 9.63
C CYS A 235 3.41 18.35 10.05
N LEU A 236 4.32 17.57 9.49
CA LEU A 236 5.72 17.92 9.51
C LEU A 236 5.90 19.15 8.64
N ASP A 237 6.55 20.19 9.16
CA ASP A 237 6.96 21.32 8.34
C ASP A 237 7.73 20.74 7.16
N ALA A 238 7.20 20.96 5.95
CA ALA A 238 7.99 20.71 4.76
C ALA A 238 9.16 21.67 4.90
N ALA A 239 10.34 21.13 5.24
CA ALA A 239 11.55 21.92 5.22
C ALA A 239 11.63 22.53 3.82
N LEU A 240 11.38 23.84 3.77
CA LEU A 240 11.48 24.72 2.61
C LEU A 240 12.86 24.55 1.95
#